data_AF-A0A6I2ZKJ4-F1
#
_entry.id   AF-A0A6I2ZKJ4-F1
#
_cell.length_a   1.000
_cell.length_b   1.000
_cell.length_c   1.000
_cell.angle_alpha   90.00
_cell.angle_beta   90.00
_cell.angle_gamma   90.00
#
_symmetry.space_group_name_H-M   'P 1'
#
loop_
_entity.id
_entity.type
_entity.pdbx_description
1 polymer ?
#
loop_
_entity_poly.entity_id
_entity_poly.type
_entity_poly.pdbx_seq_one_letter_code
_entity_poly.pdbx_strand_id
1 'polypeptide(L)' 'MAVAQQAHQTIVTLDLEGVLIPEIWIAVAETTGIPELRRTTRDEPDYDLLM' A
#
# COMPACT_ATOMS: atom_id res chain seq x y z
N MET A 1 43.43 19.07 13.05
CA MET A 1 42.18 19.63 12.51
C MET A 1 41.21 18.49 12.25
N ALA A 2 40.18 18.32 13.08
CA ALA A 2 39.15 17.32 12.86
C ALA A 2 38.02 17.98 12.06
N VAL A 3 37.73 17.44 10.88
CA VAL A 3 36.56 17.84 10.09
C VAL A 3 35.35 17.20 10.75
N ALA A 4 34.43 18.00 11.28
CA ALA A 4 33.17 17.50 11.80
C ALA A 4 32.38 16.88 10.63
N GLN A 5 32.11 15.57 10.72
CA GLN A 5 31.34 14.85 9.71
C GLN A 5 29.89 15.36 9.77
N GLN A 6 29.44 16.01 8.70
CA GLN A 6 28.11 16.60 8.64
C GLN A 6 27.06 15.47 8.57
N ALA A 7 26.10 15.46 9.49
CA ALA A 7 25.06 14.43 9.51
C ALA A 7 24.19 14.52 8.25
N HIS A 8 24.06 13.40 7.53
CA HIS A 8 23.22 13.30 6.34
C HIS A 8 21.76 13.10 6.79
N GLN A 9 20.85 13.97 6.35
CA GLN A 9 19.41 13.80 6.58
C GLN A 9 18.82 12.88 5.52
N THR A 10 18.22 11.77 5.94
CA THR A 10 17.64 10.76 5.04
C THR A 10 16.12 10.72 5.20
N ILE A 11 15.41 10.69 4.07
CA ILE A 11 13.96 10.44 4.01
C ILE A 11 13.76 9.02 3.53
N VAL A 12 12.88 8.28 4.21
CA VAL A 12 12.45 6.93 3.81
C VAL A 12 10.96 6.98 3.51
N THR A 13 10.58 6.43 2.37
CA THR A 13 9.18 6.24 1.98
C THR A 13 8.85 4.77 1.96
N LEU A 14 7.73 4.41 2.56
CA LEU A 14 7.26 3.03 2.64
C LEU A 14 5.77 3.00 2.32
N ASP A 15 5.39 2.02 1.52
CA ASP A 15 4.01 1.77 1.21
C ASP A 15 3.26 1.23 2.44
N LEU A 16 2.00 1.61 2.59
CA LEU A 16 1.19 1.23 3.74
C LEU A 16 0.24 0.09 3.37
N GLU A 17 -0.66 0.34 2.43
CA GLU A 17 -1.69 -0.62 2.06
C GLU A 17 -1.08 -1.84 1.36
N GLY A 18 -1.47 -3.04 1.77
CA GLY A 18 -0.92 -4.28 1.23
C GLY A 18 0.53 -4.57 1.64
N VAL A 19 1.18 -3.69 2.43
CA VAL A 19 2.54 -3.88 2.97
C VAL A 19 2.53 -3.87 4.50
N LEU A 20 2.21 -2.73 5.10
CA LEU A 20 2.14 -2.56 6.55
C LEU A 20 0.74 -2.75 7.10
N ILE A 21 -0.29 -2.49 6.30
CA ILE A 21 -1.70 -2.64 6.67
C ILE A 21 -2.45 -3.44 5.59
N PRO A 22 -3.55 -4.13 5.93
CA PRO A 22 -4.37 -4.82 4.94
C PRO A 22 -5.02 -3.87 3.92
N GLU A 23 -5.44 -4.43 2.79
CA GLU A 23 -6.11 -3.68 1.74
C GLU A 23 -7.52 -3.26 2.16
N ILE A 24 -7.86 -1.98 1.96
CA ILE A 24 -9.10 -1.38 2.48
C ILE A 24 -10.34 -2.01 1.86
N TRP A 25 -10.23 -2.41 0.59
CA TRP A 25 -11.33 -3.00 -0.17
C TRP A 25 -11.86 -4.29 0.45
N ILE A 26 -11.02 -5.03 1.18
CA ILE A 26 -11.44 -6.21 1.94
C ILE A 26 -12.43 -5.82 3.04
N ALA A 27 -12.14 -4.77 3.82
CA ALA A 27 -13.02 -4.29 4.87
C ALA A 27 -14.32 -3.68 4.30
N VAL A 28 -14.23 -3.01 3.15
CA VAL A 28 -15.41 -2.49 2.44
C VAL A 28 -16.30 -3.63 1.96
N ALA A 29 -15.72 -4.68 1.36
CA ALA A 29 -16.43 -5.88 0.94
C ALA A 29 -17.19 -6.52 2.10
N GLU A 30 -16.55 -6.64 3.27
CA GLU A 30 -17.16 -7.20 4.48
C GLU A 30 -18.27 -6.31 5.05
N THR A 31 -18.09 -4.99 5.03
CA THR A 31 -19.09 -4.04 5.56
C THR A 31 -20.32 -3.92 4.66
N THR A 32 -20.11 -3.98 3.34
CA THR A 32 -21.18 -3.82 2.33
C THR A 32 -21.81 -5.14 1.91
N GLY A 33 -21.14 -6.27 2.16
CA GLY A 33 -21.57 -7.60 1.72
C GLY A 33 -21.38 -7.85 0.23
N ILE A 34 -20.49 -7.11 -0.44
CA ILE A 34 -20.21 -7.22 -1.89
C ILE A 34 -18.89 -8.02 -2.07
N PRO A 35 -18.94 -9.32 -2.42
CA PRO A 35 -17.75 -10.16 -2.48
C PRO A 35 -16.75 -9.76 -3.56
N GLU A 36 -17.21 -9.15 -4.66
CA GLU A 36 -16.39 -8.74 -5.80
C GLU A 36 -15.34 -7.68 -5.39
N LEU A 37 -15.65 -6.86 -4.39
CA LEU A 37 -14.73 -5.87 -3.84
C LEU A 37 -13.53 -6.50 -3.12
N ARG A 38 -13.48 -7.82 -2.93
CA ARG A 38 -12.29 -8.50 -2.40
C ARG A 38 -11.19 -8.66 -3.46
N ARG A 39 -11.51 -8.59 -4.75
CA ARG A 39 -10.51 -8.61 -5.82
C ARG A 39 -9.82 -7.26 -5.87
N THR A 40 -8.50 -7.26 -5.86
CA THR A 40 -7.70 -6.04 -5.93
C THR A 40 -6.64 -6.14 -7.03
N THR A 41 -5.86 -5.08 -7.20
CA THR A 41 -4.76 -5.02 -8.17
C THR A 41 -3.65 -6.04 -7.89
N ARG A 42 -3.65 -6.67 -6.71
CA ARG A 42 -2.77 -7.80 -6.40
C ARG A 42 -3.21 -9.07 -7.10
N ASP A 43 -4.52 -9.28 -7.26
CA ASP A 43 -5.10 -10.46 -7.91
C ASP A 43 -5.20 -10.26 -9.43
N GLU A 44 -5.64 -9.06 -9.85
CA GLU A 44 -5.78 -8.67 -11.25
C GLU A 44 -5.10 -7.31 -11.48
N PRO A 45 -3.87 -7.28 -12.04
CA PRO A 45 -3.15 -6.05 -12.29
C PRO A 45 -3.70 -5.22 -13.46
N ASP A 46 -4.49 -5.82 -14.36
CA ASP A 46 -5.16 -5.09 -15.45
C ASP A 46 -6.41 -4.37 -14.92
N TYR A 47 -6.35 -3.04 -14.89
CA TYR A 47 -7.46 -2.21 -14.41
C TYR A 47 -8.73 -2.37 -15.24
N ASP A 48 -8.64 -2.63 -16.55
CA ASP A 48 -9.80 -2.84 -17.43
C ASP A 48 -10.50 -4.18 -17.16
N LEU A 49 -9.80 -5.12 -16.50
CA LEU A 49 -10.36 -6.41 -16.06
C LEU A 49 -10.84 -6.39 -14.60
N LEU A 50 -10.38 -5.40 -13.83
CA LEU A 50 -10.76 -5.19 -12.44
C LEU A 50 -12.03 -4.34 -12.31
N MET A 51 -12.25 -3.37 -13.21
CA MET A 51 -13.40 -2.45 -13.26
C MET A 51 -14.02 -2.38 -14.65
#